data_AF-V2ZEN0-F1
#
_entry.id   AF-V2ZEN0-F1
#
_cell.length_a   1.000
_cell.length_b   1.000
_cell.length_c   1.000
_cell.angle_alpha   90.00
_cell.angle_beta   90.00
_cell.angle_gamma   90.00
#
_symmetry.space_group_name_H-M   'P 1'
#
loop_
_entity.id
_entity.type
_entity.pdbx_description
1 polymer ?
#
loop_
_entity_poly.entity_id
_entity_poly.type
_entity_poly.pdbx_seq_one_letter_code
_entity_poly.pdbx_strand_id
1 'polypeptide(L)'
;MVDTESLVPPEHLLRQVDAAVDFEKLYEIVEALYSEEEGRRGIDPVVLFKIVLLQHLDGNTSLRGTLRRAQTDVAYRWFLRYTLSEELPHFSTVSYNFRHRYTPETIELVFQWILEEAGSAGALTPAAVFIDGTHIKASANLKKKMKQEVPAAAKRYQEELLAEVNADREAHGKKPLDDEEEPPKAGGKGLADPSLRRLLRHTKNEDILQANIIPGCYNGTGKEVHRMKKEVRTVVYDNELRIEAYRFEGIVQPFPNHFHEYYVIGFMEDGERVLSCKNQEYTITRGDVLLFNPGDNHACAQSDGGTLDYRGFNITKEVMLDLAEEVTGRRELPGFSQNVIFDEEVTCYLRPLHELVMKGSNEFGKEENLLFLISLLIQQYGQPFENCIPECREEIEKACAFMEQHYAERIYLDQICRCAGLSKSTLLRAFTCSKGVTPYSYLENIRIGKAKKLLEQGVPPVEAALQTGFSDQSHFSNYFNRFIGLAPGIYRDIFKDTEEMPHEG
;
A
#
# COMPACT_ATOMS: atom_id res chain seq x y z
N MET A 1 33.56 -24.85 7.53
CA MET A 1 33.17 -23.71 6.68
C MET A 1 31.67 -23.64 6.82
N VAL A 2 31.12 -22.55 7.33
CA VAL A 2 29.67 -22.45 7.53
C VAL A 2 29.05 -22.21 6.16
N ASP A 3 28.31 -23.19 5.65
CA ASP A 3 27.58 -23.06 4.39
C ASP A 3 26.21 -22.42 4.64
N THR A 4 25.69 -21.72 3.62
CA THR A 4 24.35 -21.12 3.69
C THR A 4 23.27 -22.20 3.78
N GLU A 5 23.55 -23.41 3.30
CA GLU A 5 22.67 -24.58 3.31
C GLU A 5 22.26 -24.99 4.74
N SER A 6 23.21 -25.15 5.65
CA SER A 6 22.95 -25.56 7.04
C SER A 6 22.34 -24.46 7.91
N LEU A 7 22.43 -23.20 7.47
CA LEU A 7 21.93 -22.05 8.22
C LEU A 7 20.45 -21.72 7.94
N VAL A 8 19.88 -22.24 6.85
CA VAL A 8 18.47 -21.98 6.50
C VAL A 8 17.60 -23.14 6.98
N PRO A 9 16.66 -22.92 7.93
CA PRO A 9 15.80 -23.97 8.45
C PRO A 9 15.00 -24.69 7.34
N PRO A 10 14.79 -26.02 7.44
CA PRO A 10 14.04 -26.77 6.43
C PRO A 10 12.61 -26.26 6.20
N GLU A 11 11.98 -25.70 7.22
CA GLU A 11 10.61 -25.17 7.15
C GLU A 11 10.52 -23.74 6.60
N HIS A 12 11.66 -23.09 6.32
CA HIS A 12 11.69 -21.71 5.84
C HIS A 12 10.95 -21.55 4.51
N LEU A 13 10.19 -20.45 4.34
CA LEU A 13 9.38 -20.21 3.13
C LEU A 13 10.17 -20.37 1.83
N LEU A 14 11.39 -19.81 1.76
CA LEU A 14 12.23 -19.91 0.57
C LEU A 14 12.63 -21.34 0.21
N ARG A 15 12.69 -22.27 1.19
CA ARG A 15 12.91 -23.71 0.92
C ARG A 15 11.70 -24.32 0.22
N GLN A 16 10.50 -23.94 0.66
CA GLN A 16 9.25 -24.40 0.06
C GLN A 16 9.11 -23.85 -1.37
N VAL A 17 9.44 -22.58 -1.58
CA VAL A 17 9.41 -21.95 -2.90
C VAL A 17 10.44 -22.58 -3.84
N ASP A 18 11.68 -22.78 -3.39
CA ASP A 18 12.74 -23.38 -4.20
C ASP A 18 12.47 -24.85 -4.58
N ALA A 19 11.74 -25.59 -3.73
CA ALA A 19 11.29 -26.94 -4.03
C ALA A 19 10.05 -27.00 -4.94
N ALA A 20 9.21 -25.96 -4.92
CA ALA A 20 7.96 -25.91 -5.66
C ALA A 20 8.10 -25.37 -7.10
N VAL A 21 9.21 -24.69 -7.42
CA VAL A 21 9.42 -24.02 -8.71
C VAL A 21 10.67 -24.56 -9.39
N ASP A 22 10.50 -25.14 -10.58
CA ASP A 22 11.63 -25.57 -11.42
C ASP A 22 12.25 -24.40 -12.19
N PHE A 23 13.20 -23.70 -11.57
CA PHE A 23 13.84 -22.53 -12.17
C PHE A 23 14.66 -22.84 -13.43
N GLU A 24 14.98 -24.10 -13.75
CA GLU A 24 15.73 -24.44 -14.97
C GLU A 24 14.97 -24.07 -16.24
N LYS A 25 13.63 -24.04 -16.17
CA LYS A 25 12.76 -23.59 -17.27
C LYS A 25 13.01 -22.15 -17.70
N LEU A 26 13.54 -21.30 -16.81
CA LEU A 26 13.92 -19.94 -17.20
C LEU A 26 15.04 -19.93 -18.23
N TYR A 27 16.00 -20.85 -18.16
CA TYR A 27 17.10 -20.92 -19.13
C TYR A 27 16.57 -21.23 -20.54
N GLU A 28 15.61 -22.17 -20.65
CA GLU A 28 14.96 -22.49 -21.93
C GLU A 28 14.26 -21.26 -22.53
N ILE A 29 13.57 -20.47 -21.69
CA ILE A 29 12.80 -19.30 -22.14
C ILE A 29 13.72 -18.14 -22.59
N VAL A 30 14.83 -17.93 -21.88
CA VAL A 30 15.71 -16.79 -22.15
C VAL A 30 16.92 -17.11 -23.03
N GLU A 31 17.13 -18.37 -23.42
CA GLU A 31 18.33 -18.84 -24.14
C GLU A 31 18.70 -17.93 -25.32
N ALA A 32 17.72 -17.58 -26.15
CA ALA A 32 17.92 -16.74 -27.34
C ALA A 32 18.39 -15.30 -27.04
N LEU A 33 18.30 -14.86 -25.78
CA LEU A 33 18.72 -13.53 -25.31
C LEU A 33 20.15 -13.53 -24.77
N TYR A 34 20.79 -14.69 -24.68
CA TYR A 34 22.14 -14.89 -24.17
C TYR A 34 23.03 -15.52 -25.25
N SER A 35 24.29 -15.11 -25.31
CA SER A 35 25.31 -15.69 -26.21
C SER A 35 26.31 -16.49 -25.39
N GLU A 36 26.58 -17.74 -25.80
CA GLU A 36 27.61 -18.57 -25.16
C GLU A 36 29.03 -18.20 -25.59
N GLU A 37 29.19 -17.65 -26.80
CA GLU A 37 30.51 -17.46 -27.44
C GLU A 37 31.00 -16.01 -27.42
N GLU A 38 30.11 -15.02 -27.34
CA GLU A 38 30.47 -13.59 -27.46
C GLU A 38 29.96 -12.73 -26.29
N GLY A 39 30.85 -11.90 -25.74
CA GLY A 39 30.51 -10.87 -24.75
C GLY A 39 30.96 -11.14 -23.32
N ARG A 40 30.61 -10.22 -22.40
CA ARG A 40 30.82 -10.43 -20.96
C ARG A 40 29.69 -11.30 -20.43
N ARG A 41 30.03 -12.34 -19.65
CA ARG A 41 29.04 -13.16 -18.93
C ARG A 41 28.17 -12.24 -18.08
N GLY A 42 26.87 -12.25 -18.37
CA GLY A 42 25.87 -11.53 -17.59
C GLY A 42 25.67 -12.17 -16.22
N ILE A 43 24.90 -11.49 -15.37
CA ILE A 43 24.34 -12.16 -14.18
C ILE A 43 23.40 -13.25 -14.66
N ASP A 44 23.43 -14.37 -13.96
CA ASP A 44 22.56 -15.52 -14.19
C ASP A 44 21.08 -15.06 -14.27
N PRO A 45 20.35 -15.40 -15.35
CA PRO A 45 18.95 -15.02 -15.49
C PRO A 45 18.08 -15.52 -14.32
N VAL A 46 18.31 -16.73 -13.81
CA VAL A 46 17.57 -17.27 -12.67
C VAL A 46 17.78 -16.40 -11.44
N VAL A 47 19.00 -15.93 -11.20
CA VAL A 47 19.31 -15.00 -10.10
C VAL A 47 18.53 -13.70 -10.26
N LEU A 48 18.46 -13.14 -11.47
CA LEU A 48 17.73 -11.90 -11.74
C LEU A 48 16.23 -12.05 -11.47
N PHE A 49 15.62 -13.15 -11.91
CA PHE A 49 14.21 -13.45 -11.62
C PHE A 49 13.97 -13.74 -10.13
N LYS A 50 14.88 -14.44 -9.46
CA LYS A 50 14.78 -14.71 -8.02
C LYS A 50 14.89 -13.43 -7.18
N ILE A 51 15.71 -12.45 -7.58
CA ILE A 51 15.76 -11.13 -6.89
C ILE A 51 14.40 -10.43 -6.98
N VAL A 52 13.79 -10.43 -8.16
CA VAL A 52 12.43 -9.88 -8.35
C VAL A 52 11.39 -10.68 -7.57
N LEU A 53 11.51 -12.00 -7.51
CA LEU A 53 10.61 -12.83 -6.71
C LEU A 53 10.72 -12.51 -5.22
N LEU A 54 11.94 -12.32 -4.70
CA LEU A 54 12.19 -11.89 -3.32
C LEU A 54 11.56 -10.52 -3.03
N GLN A 55 11.61 -9.58 -3.98
CA GLN A 55 10.95 -8.28 -3.87
C GLN A 55 9.45 -8.44 -3.55
N HIS A 56 8.77 -9.37 -4.24
CA HIS A 56 7.34 -9.63 -4.08
C HIS A 56 7.02 -10.46 -2.84
N LEU A 57 7.79 -11.51 -2.55
CA LEU A 57 7.58 -12.37 -1.38
C LEU A 57 7.74 -11.60 -0.07
N ASP A 58 8.59 -10.58 -0.05
CA ASP A 58 8.90 -9.80 1.14
C ASP A 58 8.08 -8.50 1.24
N GLY A 59 7.25 -8.19 0.25
CA GLY A 59 6.51 -6.93 0.17
C GLY A 59 7.38 -5.68 0.07
N ASN A 60 8.68 -5.83 -0.26
CA ASN A 60 9.59 -4.71 -0.42
C ASN A 60 9.43 -4.11 -1.81
N THR A 61 8.97 -2.87 -1.92
CA THR A 61 8.77 -2.24 -3.24
C THR A 61 10.08 -1.73 -3.87
N SER A 62 11.22 -1.86 -3.20
CA SER A 62 12.53 -1.37 -3.65
C SER A 62 13.52 -2.51 -3.92
N LEU A 63 14.01 -2.64 -5.16
CA LEU A 63 15.10 -3.55 -5.50
C LEU A 63 16.38 -3.24 -4.71
N ARG A 64 16.66 -1.95 -4.46
CA ARG A 64 17.78 -1.53 -3.62
C ARG A 64 17.60 -2.05 -2.20
N GLY A 65 16.38 -1.97 -1.66
CA GLY A 65 16.00 -2.56 -0.38
C GLY A 65 16.20 -4.07 -0.35
N THR A 66 15.69 -4.78 -1.37
CA THR A 66 15.82 -6.24 -1.51
C THR A 66 17.28 -6.69 -1.53
N LEU A 67 18.13 -6.02 -2.32
CA LEU A 67 19.55 -6.36 -2.40
C LEU A 67 20.34 -5.95 -1.16
N ARG A 68 19.95 -4.87 -0.47
CA ARG A 68 20.52 -4.52 0.84
C ARG A 68 20.20 -5.59 1.88
N ARG A 69 18.97 -6.10 1.90
CA ARG A 69 18.57 -7.21 2.77
C ARG A 69 19.33 -8.49 2.43
N ALA A 70 19.47 -8.81 1.15
CA ALA A 70 20.25 -9.96 0.69
C ALA A 70 21.74 -9.89 1.11
N GLN A 71 22.28 -8.71 1.44
CA GLN A 71 23.65 -8.60 1.96
C GLN A 71 23.81 -9.23 3.36
N THR A 72 22.77 -9.19 4.19
CA THR A 72 22.83 -9.64 5.59
C THR A 72 21.95 -10.85 5.89
N ASP A 73 20.99 -11.15 5.02
CA ASP A 73 20.03 -12.23 5.19
C ASP A 73 20.55 -13.53 4.55
N VAL A 74 20.85 -14.52 5.39
CA VAL A 74 21.41 -15.81 4.98
C VAL A 74 20.42 -16.60 4.11
N ALA A 75 19.12 -16.48 4.34
CA ALA A 75 18.11 -17.17 3.56
C ALA A 75 18.00 -16.59 2.14
N TYR A 76 18.20 -15.28 1.99
CA TYR A 76 18.21 -14.63 0.68
C TYR A 76 19.43 -15.07 -0.11
N ARG A 77 20.61 -15.09 0.52
CA ARG A 77 21.84 -15.57 -0.13
C ARG A 77 21.72 -17.04 -0.54
N TRP A 78 21.19 -17.88 0.34
CA TRP A 78 20.91 -19.28 0.04
C TRP A 78 19.98 -19.45 -1.17
N PHE A 79 18.88 -18.70 -1.21
CA PHE A 79 17.90 -18.78 -2.30
C PHE A 79 18.48 -18.31 -3.64
N LEU A 80 19.31 -17.25 -3.60
CA LEU A 80 20.02 -16.71 -4.76
C LEU A 80 21.24 -17.55 -5.18
N ARG A 81 21.63 -18.58 -4.43
CA ARG A 81 22.84 -19.39 -4.64
C ARG A 81 24.16 -18.61 -4.51
N TYR A 82 24.17 -17.58 -3.65
CA TYR A 82 25.38 -16.84 -3.29
C TYR A 82 25.91 -17.29 -1.91
N THR A 83 27.23 -17.38 -1.80
CA THR A 83 27.91 -17.54 -0.51
C THR A 83 27.92 -16.23 0.27
N LEU A 84 28.28 -16.29 1.56
CA LEU A 84 28.43 -15.10 2.42
C LEU A 84 29.54 -14.16 1.93
N SER A 85 30.50 -14.65 1.15
CA SER A 85 31.67 -13.92 0.68
C SER A 85 31.54 -13.32 -0.72
N GLU A 86 30.60 -13.79 -1.54
CA GLU A 86 30.43 -13.30 -2.91
C GLU A 86 29.66 -11.99 -2.97
N GLU A 87 30.07 -11.06 -3.81
CA GLU A 87 29.32 -9.83 -4.02
C GLU A 87 28.04 -10.08 -4.83
N LEU A 88 26.91 -9.58 -4.31
CA LEU A 88 25.63 -9.63 -5.00
C LEU A 88 25.59 -8.66 -6.18
N PRO A 89 24.78 -8.93 -7.21
CA PRO A 89 24.59 -8.01 -8.32
C PRO A 89 24.05 -6.67 -7.83
N HIS A 90 24.48 -5.59 -8.48
CA HIS A 90 23.95 -4.26 -8.22
C HIS A 90 22.50 -4.18 -8.72
N PHE A 91 21.61 -3.49 -7.99
CA PHE A 91 20.17 -3.39 -8.34
C PHE A 91 19.95 -2.83 -9.75
N SER A 92 20.81 -1.91 -10.21
CA SER A 92 20.75 -1.38 -11.57
C SER A 92 20.94 -2.45 -12.65
N THR A 93 21.66 -3.54 -12.36
CA THR A 93 21.83 -4.66 -13.28
C THR A 93 20.52 -5.41 -13.46
N VAL A 94 19.72 -5.53 -12.39
CA VAL A 94 18.40 -6.15 -12.44
C VAL A 94 17.46 -5.33 -13.31
N SER A 95 17.29 -4.04 -13.01
CA SER A 95 16.44 -3.16 -13.82
C SER A 95 16.90 -3.05 -15.27
N TYR A 96 18.21 -3.02 -15.53
CA TYR A 96 18.74 -2.95 -16.89
C TYR A 96 18.33 -4.17 -17.72
N ASN A 97 18.40 -5.37 -17.15
CA ASN A 97 18.00 -6.59 -17.87
C ASN A 97 16.49 -6.67 -18.09
N PHE A 98 15.66 -6.34 -17.09
CA PHE A 98 14.20 -6.33 -17.24
C PHE A 98 13.68 -5.26 -18.20
N ARG A 99 14.45 -4.21 -18.45
CA ARG A 99 14.11 -3.17 -19.42
C ARG A 99 14.60 -3.47 -20.83
N HIS A 100 15.84 -3.94 -20.99
CA HIS A 100 16.49 -3.99 -22.31
C HIS A 100 16.70 -5.40 -22.83
N ARG A 101 16.78 -6.41 -21.95
CA ARG A 101 17.03 -7.80 -22.34
C ARG A 101 15.74 -8.61 -22.39
N TYR A 102 14.93 -8.57 -21.33
CA TYR A 102 13.69 -9.32 -21.25
C TYR A 102 12.57 -8.54 -21.91
N THR A 103 12.17 -9.00 -23.09
CA THR A 103 11.10 -8.39 -23.87
C THR A 103 9.73 -8.72 -23.27
N PRO A 104 8.66 -7.98 -23.61
CA PRO A 104 7.30 -8.32 -23.19
C PRO A 104 6.92 -9.77 -23.51
N GLU A 105 7.36 -10.30 -24.65
CA GLU A 105 7.12 -11.67 -25.08
C GLU A 105 7.84 -12.67 -24.16
N THR A 106 9.06 -12.33 -23.71
CA THR A 106 9.81 -13.14 -22.74
C THR A 106 9.06 -13.21 -21.41
N ILE A 107 8.57 -12.06 -20.93
CA ILE A 107 7.80 -11.98 -19.68
C ILE A 107 6.47 -12.75 -19.80
N GLU A 108 5.81 -12.69 -20.95
CA GLU A 108 4.58 -13.45 -21.20
C GLU A 108 4.82 -14.95 -21.19
N LEU A 109 5.92 -15.43 -21.78
CA LEU A 109 6.30 -16.85 -21.74
C LEU A 109 6.57 -17.32 -20.31
N VAL A 110 7.29 -16.52 -19.51
CA VAL A 110 7.52 -16.82 -18.08
C VAL A 110 6.20 -16.86 -17.31
N PHE A 111 5.29 -15.92 -17.56
CA PHE A 111 3.99 -15.88 -16.91
C PHE A 111 3.11 -17.09 -17.26
N GLN A 112 3.06 -17.47 -18.54
CA GLN A 112 2.33 -18.66 -18.99
C GLN A 112 2.87 -19.93 -18.34
N TRP A 113 4.20 -20.09 -18.31
CA TRP A 113 4.85 -21.22 -17.63
C TRP A 113 4.46 -21.31 -16.15
N ILE A 114 4.52 -20.20 -15.40
CA ILE A 114 4.14 -20.18 -13.98
C ILE A 114 2.67 -20.60 -13.78
N LEU A 115 1.76 -20.16 -14.65
CA LEU A 115 0.35 -20.56 -14.58
C LEU A 115 0.17 -22.07 -14.87
N GLU A 116 0.92 -22.63 -15.81
CA GLU A 116 0.87 -24.06 -16.13
C GLU A 116 1.39 -24.92 -14.98
N GLU A 117 2.47 -24.51 -14.33
CA GLU A 117 3.01 -25.18 -13.13
C GLU A 117 2.03 -25.12 -11.96
N ALA A 118 1.46 -23.95 -11.67
CA ALA A 118 0.45 -23.80 -10.63
C ALA A 118 -0.80 -24.66 -10.93
N GLY A 119 -1.17 -24.79 -12.20
CA GLY A 119 -2.25 -25.66 -12.65
C GLY A 119 -1.96 -27.14 -12.42
N SER A 120 -0.76 -27.57 -12.79
CA SER A 120 -0.31 -28.96 -12.66
C SER A 120 -0.13 -29.39 -11.20
N ALA A 121 0.29 -28.48 -10.33
CA ALA A 121 0.39 -28.69 -8.88
C ALA A 121 -0.97 -28.72 -8.17
N GLY A 122 -2.08 -28.49 -8.89
CA GLY A 122 -3.43 -28.43 -8.32
C GLY A 122 -3.70 -27.18 -7.49
N ALA A 123 -2.81 -26.18 -7.56
CA ALA A 123 -2.98 -24.88 -6.91
C ALA A 123 -4.00 -24.00 -7.65
N LEU A 124 -4.36 -24.35 -8.90
CA LEU A 124 -5.44 -23.70 -9.65
C LEU A 124 -6.72 -24.56 -9.62
N THR A 125 -7.74 -24.09 -8.92
CA THR A 125 -9.08 -24.67 -8.98
C THR A 125 -9.90 -24.06 -10.14
N PRO A 126 -10.52 -24.86 -11.03
CA PRO A 126 -11.31 -24.37 -12.17
C PRO A 126 -12.68 -23.75 -11.78
N ALA A 127 -13.02 -23.71 -10.48
CA ALA A 127 -14.31 -23.21 -9.99
C ALA A 127 -14.42 -21.67 -10.01
N ALA A 128 -13.29 -20.97 -9.97
CA ALA A 128 -13.23 -19.51 -10.03
C ALA A 128 -11.89 -19.09 -10.66
N VAL A 129 -11.95 -18.24 -11.68
CA VAL A 129 -10.77 -17.58 -12.24
C VAL A 129 -10.56 -16.31 -11.44
N PHE A 130 -9.40 -16.20 -10.80
CA PHE A 130 -8.98 -15.02 -10.06
C PHE A 130 -8.08 -14.18 -10.96
N ILE A 131 -8.52 -12.97 -11.27
CA ILE A 131 -7.67 -11.93 -11.85
C ILE A 131 -7.78 -10.77 -10.87
N ASP A 132 -6.68 -10.47 -10.16
CA ASP A 132 -6.53 -9.45 -9.14
C ASP A 132 -7.65 -9.39 -8.07
N GLY A 133 -7.72 -10.44 -7.24
CA GLY A 133 -8.42 -10.38 -5.95
C GLY A 133 -9.96 -10.34 -6.00
N THR A 134 -10.60 -10.54 -7.16
CA THR A 134 -12.06 -10.60 -7.26
C THR A 134 -12.55 -11.98 -7.71
N HIS A 135 -13.51 -12.57 -6.98
CA HIS A 135 -14.12 -13.85 -7.35
C HIS A 135 -15.01 -13.70 -8.60
N ILE A 136 -14.77 -14.51 -9.65
CA ILE A 136 -15.70 -14.69 -10.77
C ILE A 136 -16.24 -16.13 -10.77
N LYS A 137 -17.56 -16.31 -10.73
CA LYS A 137 -18.19 -17.63 -10.98
C LYS A 137 -17.98 -18.04 -12.44
N ALA A 138 -17.41 -19.22 -12.63
CA ALA A 138 -17.05 -19.77 -13.92
C ALA A 138 -18.28 -20.09 -14.80
N SER A 139 -18.44 -19.33 -15.88
CA SER A 139 -19.12 -19.76 -17.11
C SER A 139 -18.41 -19.12 -18.29
N ALA A 140 -17.33 -19.75 -18.74
CA ALA A 140 -16.70 -19.45 -20.02
C ALA A 140 -16.54 -20.79 -20.78
N ASN A 141 -17.14 -20.84 -21.96
CA ASN A 141 -17.22 -22.01 -22.82
C ASN A 141 -15.83 -22.42 -23.32
N LEU A 142 -15.35 -23.59 -22.93
CA LEU A 142 -14.01 -24.15 -23.20
C LEU A 142 -13.70 -24.44 -24.69
N LYS A 143 -14.60 -24.11 -25.63
CA LYS A 143 -14.51 -24.49 -27.06
C LYS A 143 -13.98 -23.41 -28.02
N LYS A 144 -13.62 -22.22 -27.56
CA LYS A 144 -13.00 -21.19 -28.42
C LYS A 144 -11.75 -20.61 -27.76
N LYS A 145 -10.58 -20.94 -28.31
CA LYS A 145 -9.32 -20.23 -28.04
C LYS A 145 -9.12 -19.19 -29.14
N MET A 146 -9.13 -17.91 -28.79
CA MET A 146 -8.61 -16.84 -29.64
C MET A 146 -7.31 -16.34 -29.02
N LYS A 147 -6.23 -16.32 -29.82
CA LYS A 147 -4.96 -15.68 -29.46
C LYS A 147 -5.13 -14.17 -29.56
N GLN A 148 -4.86 -13.47 -28.47
CA GLN A 148 -4.73 -12.01 -28.46
C GLN A 148 -3.59 -11.62 -27.52
N GLU A 149 -2.61 -10.90 -28.05
CA GLU A 149 -1.46 -10.37 -27.30
C GLU A 149 -1.94 -9.24 -26.37
N VAL A 150 -1.53 -9.29 -25.09
CA VAL A 150 -1.89 -8.31 -24.05
C VAL A 150 -0.63 -7.57 -23.57
N PRO A 151 -0.35 -6.34 -24.04
CA PRO A 151 0.94 -5.67 -23.77
C PRO A 151 1.03 -4.84 -22.47
N ALA A 152 0.05 -4.85 -21.57
CA ALA A 152 -0.10 -3.77 -20.57
C ALA A 152 0.67 -3.95 -19.24
N ALA A 153 0.74 -5.17 -18.69
CA ALA A 153 1.32 -5.39 -17.35
C ALA A 153 2.84 -5.33 -17.35
N ALA A 154 3.49 -5.91 -18.36
CA ALA A 154 4.96 -5.91 -18.49
C ALA A 154 5.53 -4.50 -18.60
N LYS A 155 4.83 -3.61 -19.33
CA LYS A 155 5.28 -2.23 -19.54
C LYS A 155 5.29 -1.41 -18.25
N ARG A 156 4.26 -1.55 -17.41
CA ARG A 156 4.16 -0.82 -16.13
C ARG A 156 5.26 -1.21 -15.16
N TYR A 157 5.58 -2.51 -15.07
CA TYR A 157 6.65 -2.99 -14.20
C TYR A 157 8.04 -2.45 -14.64
N GLN A 158 8.28 -2.40 -15.94
CA GLN A 158 9.51 -1.80 -16.50
C GLN A 158 9.65 -0.30 -16.17
N GLU A 159 8.54 0.46 -16.16
CA GLU A 159 8.52 1.87 -15.79
C GLU A 159 8.90 2.08 -14.31
N GLU A 160 8.34 1.27 -13.41
CA GLU A 160 8.62 1.32 -11.96
C GLU A 160 10.10 0.99 -11.65
N LEU A 161 10.65 -0.04 -12.31
CA LEU A 161 12.05 -0.44 -12.19
C LEU A 161 13.05 0.64 -12.65
N LEU A 162 12.68 1.42 -13.67
CA LEU A 162 13.52 2.51 -14.16
C LEU A 162 13.51 3.69 -13.19
N ALA A 163 12.32 4.05 -12.68
CA ALA A 163 12.17 5.17 -11.76
C ALA A 163 13.09 5.01 -10.53
N GLU A 164 13.18 3.80 -9.99
CA GLU A 164 14.08 3.49 -8.88
C GLU A 164 15.57 3.66 -9.25
N VAL A 165 15.98 3.22 -10.44
CA VAL A 165 17.37 3.36 -10.89
C VAL A 165 17.75 4.81 -11.18
N ASN A 166 16.84 5.58 -11.77
CA ASN A 166 17.08 6.99 -12.04
C ASN A 166 17.23 7.78 -10.75
N ALA A 167 16.43 7.48 -9.72
CA ALA A 167 16.58 8.06 -8.39
C ALA A 167 17.96 7.77 -7.78
N ASP A 168 18.49 6.54 -7.90
CA ASP A 168 19.83 6.23 -7.39
C ASP A 168 20.96 6.88 -8.22
N ARG A 169 20.81 6.93 -9.54
CA ARG A 169 21.79 7.59 -10.41
C ARG A 169 21.90 9.06 -10.07
N GLU A 170 20.79 9.74 -9.85
CA GLU A 170 20.75 11.13 -9.41
C GLU A 170 21.42 11.31 -8.04
N ALA A 171 21.15 10.41 -7.08
CA ALA A 171 21.79 10.42 -5.76
C ALA A 171 23.33 10.28 -5.84
N HIS A 172 23.85 9.58 -6.85
CA HIS A 172 25.28 9.41 -7.10
C HIS A 172 25.85 10.37 -8.17
N GLY A 173 25.12 11.45 -8.52
CA GLY A 173 25.58 12.48 -9.46
C GLY A 173 25.70 12.03 -10.92
N LYS A 174 25.06 10.91 -11.29
CA LYS A 174 25.00 10.36 -12.64
C LYS A 174 23.71 10.82 -13.33
N LYS A 175 23.75 10.98 -14.65
CA LYS A 175 22.56 11.35 -15.44
C LYS A 175 21.53 10.20 -15.44
N PRO A 176 20.22 10.47 -15.40
CA PRO A 176 19.18 9.48 -15.64
C PRO A 176 19.41 8.70 -16.94
N LEU A 177 18.96 7.45 -16.98
CA LEU A 177 18.84 6.66 -18.19
C LEU A 177 17.63 7.20 -18.98
N ASP A 178 17.81 7.46 -20.28
CA ASP A 178 16.77 8.01 -21.16
C ASP A 178 15.70 6.96 -21.51
N ASP A 179 14.44 7.40 -21.65
CA ASP A 179 13.27 6.59 -22.05
C ASP A 179 13.19 6.23 -23.54
N GLU A 180 14.13 6.71 -24.34
CA GLU A 180 14.07 6.67 -25.81
C GLU A 180 14.95 5.56 -26.44
N GLU A 181 15.69 4.77 -25.65
CA GLU A 181 16.41 3.61 -26.20
C GLU A 181 15.45 2.42 -26.30
N GLU A 182 14.85 2.24 -27.49
CA GLU A 182 14.15 1.00 -27.85
C GLU A 182 15.02 -0.22 -27.48
N PRO A 183 14.45 -1.30 -26.92
CA PRO A 183 15.18 -2.56 -26.77
C PRO A 183 15.77 -2.95 -28.13
N PRO A 184 16.96 -3.57 -28.18
CA PRO A 184 17.67 -3.81 -29.42
C PRO A 184 16.73 -4.46 -30.44
N LYS A 185 16.39 -3.71 -31.50
CA LYS A 185 15.66 -4.24 -32.63
C LYS A 185 16.50 -5.35 -33.25
N ALA A 186 15.88 -6.50 -33.50
CA ALA A 186 16.39 -7.43 -34.49
C ALA A 186 16.67 -6.62 -35.78
N GLY A 187 17.92 -6.62 -36.22
CA GLY A 187 18.52 -5.50 -36.95
C GLY A 187 17.75 -4.95 -38.16
N GLY A 188 17.76 -3.62 -38.30
CA GLY A 188 17.31 -2.90 -39.50
C GLY A 188 17.66 -1.40 -39.44
N LYS A 189 18.34 -0.90 -40.48
CA LYS A 189 19.00 0.42 -40.60
C LYS A 189 18.05 1.65 -40.68
N GLY A 190 18.48 2.80 -40.13
CA GLY A 190 18.49 4.08 -40.89
C GLY A 190 17.96 5.38 -40.26
N LEU A 191 18.90 6.31 -40.00
CA LEU A 191 18.93 7.80 -40.15
C LEU A 191 18.13 8.80 -39.25
N ALA A 192 18.95 9.57 -38.49
CA ALA A 192 19.02 11.05 -38.27
C ALA A 192 17.87 11.78 -37.53
N ASP A 193 18.04 12.81 -36.69
CA ASP A 193 19.11 13.80 -36.39
C ASP A 193 18.82 14.44 -34.99
N PRO A 194 19.83 14.81 -34.16
CA PRO A 194 19.63 15.30 -32.79
C PRO A 194 19.87 16.81 -32.63
N SER A 195 18.87 17.54 -32.12
CA SER A 195 19.09 18.90 -31.61
C SER A 195 18.01 19.34 -30.62
N LEU A 196 18.28 19.28 -29.31
CA LEU A 196 18.47 20.46 -28.43
C LEU A 196 18.47 20.05 -26.93
N ARG A 197 19.67 19.97 -26.33
CA ARG A 197 19.90 20.04 -24.87
C ARG A 197 20.37 21.46 -24.52
N ARG A 198 19.72 22.13 -23.54
CA ARG A 198 20.23 23.13 -22.55
C ARG A 198 19.01 23.90 -21.99
N LEU A 199 18.81 24.12 -20.68
CA LEU A 199 19.66 24.79 -19.66
C LEU A 199 19.17 24.33 -18.24
N LEU A 200 20.03 23.87 -17.30
CA LEU A 200 20.66 24.59 -16.16
C LEU A 200 19.69 25.25 -15.14
N ARG A 201 19.88 25.28 -13.81
CA ARG A 201 20.59 24.54 -12.72
C ARG A 201 20.31 25.33 -11.40
N HIS A 202 20.31 24.64 -10.24
CA HIS A 202 20.56 25.11 -8.84
C HIS A 202 19.48 25.96 -8.11
N THR A 203 19.26 25.93 -6.76
CA THR A 203 20.08 25.61 -5.55
C THR A 203 19.20 25.29 -4.30
N LYS A 204 19.83 24.68 -3.26
CA LYS A 204 19.35 24.24 -1.92
C LYS A 204 19.04 25.36 -0.89
N ASN A 205 18.21 25.08 0.13
CA ASN A 205 18.59 25.03 1.57
C ASN A 205 17.41 24.68 2.53
N GLU A 206 17.77 24.17 3.72
CA GLU A 206 16.97 23.65 4.85
C GLU A 206 16.26 24.73 5.68
N ASP A 207 15.17 24.38 6.41
CA ASP A 207 14.60 25.20 7.50
C ASP A 207 13.86 24.38 8.59
N ILE A 208 14.04 24.82 9.84
CA ILE A 208 13.33 24.45 11.06
C ILE A 208 12.02 25.24 11.14
N LEU A 209 10.87 24.60 11.42
CA LEU A 209 9.58 25.30 11.49
C LEU A 209 9.01 25.37 12.92
N GLN A 210 9.02 26.57 13.51
CA GLN A 210 8.11 26.96 14.59
C GLN A 210 6.89 27.66 13.97
N ALA A 211 5.70 27.08 14.10
CA ALA A 211 4.46 27.71 13.64
C ALA A 211 3.71 28.36 14.82
N ASN A 212 3.72 29.69 14.89
CA ASN A 212 2.78 30.47 15.70
C ASN A 212 1.54 30.79 14.85
N ILE A 213 0.38 30.22 15.18
CA ILE A 213 -0.90 30.60 14.54
C ILE A 213 -1.57 31.66 15.44
N ILE A 214 -1.69 32.88 14.93
CA ILE A 214 -2.53 33.95 15.51
C ILE A 214 -3.85 33.96 14.72
N PRO A 215 -5.03 33.74 15.34
CA PRO A 215 -6.30 33.91 14.65
C PRO A 215 -6.64 35.41 14.53
N GLY A 216 -6.94 35.84 13.30
CA GLY A 216 -7.28 37.21 12.96
C GLY A 216 -8.62 37.66 13.56
N CYS A 217 -8.64 38.94 13.92
CA CYS A 217 -9.82 39.69 14.38
C CYS A 217 -10.88 39.81 13.28
N TYR A 218 -12.15 39.63 13.63
CA TYR A 218 -13.28 40.26 12.93
C TYR A 218 -14.12 41.04 13.94
N ASN A 219 -14.31 42.33 13.67
CA ASN A 219 -15.14 43.23 14.46
C ASN A 219 -16.63 43.02 14.15
N GLY A 220 -17.48 43.06 15.19
CA GLY A 220 -18.92 43.17 14.99
C GLY A 220 -19.75 43.00 16.26
N THR A 221 -19.91 44.09 17.00
CA THR A 221 -20.92 44.36 18.06
C THR A 221 -20.63 43.83 19.47
N GLY A 222 -20.59 44.79 20.41
CA GLY A 222 -20.06 44.63 21.75
C GLY A 222 -20.89 43.74 22.66
N LYS A 223 -20.18 42.87 23.36
CA LYS A 223 -20.44 42.35 24.71
C LYS A 223 -19.09 41.93 25.29
N GLU A 224 -18.97 42.05 26.61
CA GLU A 224 -17.74 42.02 27.41
C GLU A 224 -16.67 41.03 26.93
N VAL A 225 -15.46 41.55 26.70
CA VAL A 225 -14.27 40.76 26.37
C VAL A 225 -13.83 40.00 27.62
N HIS A 226 -14.37 38.79 27.80
CA HIS A 226 -13.67 37.75 28.56
C HIS A 226 -12.31 37.57 27.90
N ARG A 227 -11.25 37.88 28.63
CA ARG A 227 -9.85 37.78 28.21
C ARG A 227 -9.59 36.33 27.75
N MET A 228 -9.70 36.07 26.44
CA MET A 228 -9.48 34.74 25.86
C MET A 228 -8.07 34.27 26.26
N LYS A 229 -8.00 33.14 26.96
CA LYS A 229 -6.74 32.43 27.20
C LYS A 229 -6.14 32.08 25.83
N LYS A 230 -4.85 32.36 25.64
CA LYS A 230 -4.13 32.10 24.39
C LYS A 230 -4.03 30.58 24.19
N GLU A 231 -4.54 30.06 23.07
CA GLU A 231 -4.30 28.67 22.66
C GLU A 231 -2.84 28.52 22.24
N VAL A 232 -2.15 27.53 22.79
CA VAL A 232 -0.76 27.20 22.43
C VAL A 232 -0.71 25.75 21.95
N ARG A 233 -0.09 25.54 20.79
CA ARG A 233 0.21 24.21 20.25
C ARG A 233 1.71 24.16 19.98
N THR A 234 2.39 23.20 20.60
CA THR A 234 3.83 23.00 20.43
C THR A 234 4.08 21.58 19.96
N VAL A 235 4.98 21.43 18.99
CA VAL A 235 5.38 20.14 18.42
C VAL A 235 6.90 20.07 18.45
N VAL A 236 7.42 18.93 18.88
CA VAL A 236 8.86 18.64 18.89
C VAL A 236 9.07 17.26 18.27
N TYR A 237 9.98 17.15 17.31
CA TYR A 237 10.43 15.86 16.79
C TYR A 237 11.74 15.47 17.46
N ASP A 238 11.80 14.29 18.06
CA ASP A 238 13.02 13.74 18.63
C ASP A 238 13.67 12.78 17.62
N ASN A 239 14.85 13.14 17.11
CA ASN A 239 15.55 12.34 16.09
C ASN A 239 16.10 11.01 16.64
N GLU A 240 16.39 10.95 17.94
CA GLU A 240 16.96 9.76 18.58
C GLU A 240 15.87 8.71 18.80
N LEU A 241 14.73 9.14 19.33
CA LEU A 241 13.57 8.27 19.53
C LEU A 241 12.73 8.07 18.26
N ARG A 242 12.90 8.92 17.24
CA ARG A 242 12.12 8.97 15.98
C ARG A 242 10.61 9.18 16.20
N ILE A 243 10.22 9.90 17.24
CA ILE A 243 8.82 10.19 17.60
C ILE A 243 8.52 11.69 17.59
N GLU A 244 7.26 12.06 17.38
CA GLU A 244 6.78 13.44 17.54
C GLU A 244 6.07 13.59 18.89
N ALA A 245 6.39 14.64 19.63
CA ALA A 245 5.69 15.03 20.86
C ALA A 245 4.85 16.29 20.64
N TYR A 246 3.62 16.28 21.15
CA TYR A 246 2.67 17.38 21.07
C TYR A 246 2.33 17.90 22.46
N ARG A 247 2.26 19.22 22.61
CA ARG A 247 1.73 19.91 23.80
C ARG A 247 0.66 20.89 23.34
N PHE A 248 -0.55 20.69 23.81
CA PHE A 248 -1.68 21.57 23.59
C PHE A 248 -2.10 22.19 24.91
N GLU A 249 -2.24 23.51 24.93
CA GLU A 249 -2.56 24.27 26.14
C GLU A 249 -3.66 25.28 25.84
N GLY A 250 -4.69 25.28 26.67
CA GLY A 250 -5.78 26.23 26.58
C GLY A 250 -6.71 26.00 25.39
N ILE A 251 -6.72 24.81 24.75
CA ILE A 251 -7.46 24.61 23.50
C ILE A 251 -8.95 24.64 23.74
N VAL A 252 -9.64 25.58 23.09
CA VAL A 252 -11.09 25.72 23.14
C VAL A 252 -11.69 24.92 21.98
N GLN A 253 -11.16 25.07 20.77
CA GLN A 253 -11.79 24.49 19.57
C GLN A 253 -11.95 22.96 19.65
N PRO A 254 -13.07 22.40 19.15
CA PRO A 254 -13.24 20.95 19.04
C PRO A 254 -12.29 20.38 17.97
N PHE A 255 -11.93 19.12 18.13
CA PHE A 255 -11.27 18.34 17.09
C PHE A 255 -12.35 17.61 16.30
N PRO A 256 -12.60 17.99 15.04
CA PRO A 256 -13.59 17.30 14.21
C PRO A 256 -13.16 15.86 13.96
N ASN A 257 -14.09 15.04 13.46
CA ASN A 257 -13.82 13.65 13.16
C ASN A 257 -12.64 13.48 12.19
N HIS A 258 -11.61 12.76 12.61
CA HIS A 258 -10.37 12.55 11.87
C HIS A 258 -9.69 11.24 12.28
N PHE A 259 -8.61 10.88 11.57
CA PHE A 259 -7.79 9.71 11.87
C PHE A 259 -6.33 9.98 11.49
N HIS A 260 -5.42 9.13 11.96
CA HIS A 260 -3.99 9.21 11.67
C HIS A 260 -3.46 7.86 11.17
N GLU A 261 -2.36 7.85 10.43
CA GLU A 261 -1.69 6.60 9.98
C GLU A 261 -0.69 6.03 11.00
N TYR A 262 -0.52 6.72 12.12
CA TYR A 262 0.38 6.40 13.23
C TYR A 262 -0.41 6.15 14.53
N TYR A 263 0.28 5.59 15.52
CA TYR A 263 -0.23 5.49 16.88
C TYR A 263 -0.22 6.85 17.55
N VAL A 264 -1.25 7.13 18.35
CA VAL A 264 -1.28 8.29 19.25
C VAL A 264 -1.38 7.77 20.68
N ILE A 265 -0.39 8.10 21.49
CA ILE A 265 -0.38 7.84 22.94
C ILE A 265 -0.45 9.19 23.61
N GLY A 266 -1.64 9.55 24.10
CA GLY A 266 -1.90 10.85 24.69
C GLY A 266 -2.28 10.77 26.16
N PHE A 267 -2.18 11.87 26.88
CA PHE A 267 -2.79 12.00 28.20
C PHE A 267 -3.36 13.40 28.42
N MET A 268 -4.42 13.41 29.22
CA MET A 268 -5.19 14.58 29.59
C MET A 268 -4.55 15.26 30.79
N GLU A 269 -3.98 16.43 30.57
CA GLU A 269 -3.33 17.21 31.62
C GLU A 269 -4.37 17.98 32.46
N ASP A 270 -5.32 18.62 31.78
CA ASP A 270 -6.39 19.38 32.41
C ASP A 270 -7.58 19.55 31.44
N GLY A 271 -8.76 19.76 32.02
CA GLY A 271 -10.02 19.91 31.30
C GLY A 271 -10.81 18.61 31.13
N GLU A 272 -12.04 18.78 30.65
CA GLU A 272 -12.98 17.70 30.35
C GLU A 272 -13.45 17.79 28.90
N ARG A 273 -13.59 16.65 28.23
CA ARG A 273 -14.04 16.54 26.84
C ARG A 273 -14.90 15.30 26.63
N VAL A 274 -15.70 15.33 25.56
CA VAL A 274 -16.36 14.14 25.02
C VAL A 274 -15.57 13.65 23.81
N LEU A 275 -15.01 12.45 23.92
CA LEU A 275 -14.32 11.75 22.83
C LEU A 275 -15.27 10.75 22.20
N SER A 276 -15.40 10.77 20.88
CA SER A 276 -16.01 9.71 20.10
C SER A 276 -14.92 8.92 19.39
N CYS A 277 -14.89 7.60 19.54
CA CYS A 277 -13.98 6.71 18.82
C CYS A 277 -14.61 5.32 18.66
N LYS A 278 -14.45 4.68 17.49
CA LYS A 278 -15.01 3.34 17.18
C LYS A 278 -16.51 3.19 17.51
N ASN A 279 -17.32 4.21 17.22
CA ASN A 279 -18.75 4.28 17.54
C ASN A 279 -19.08 4.21 19.05
N GLN A 280 -18.11 4.48 19.91
CA GLN A 280 -18.29 4.64 21.35
C GLN A 280 -18.03 6.10 21.74
N GLU A 281 -18.70 6.56 22.78
CA GLU A 281 -18.49 7.88 23.38
C GLU A 281 -17.87 7.71 24.77
N TYR A 282 -16.89 8.55 25.07
CA TYR A 282 -16.14 8.57 26.32
C TYR A 282 -16.15 9.99 26.86
N THR A 283 -16.39 10.15 28.16
CA THR A 283 -16.05 11.38 28.87
C THR A 283 -14.60 11.27 29.32
N ILE A 284 -13.73 12.14 28.81
CA ILE A 284 -12.31 12.16 29.15
C ILE A 284 -12.02 13.35 30.05
N THR A 285 -11.25 13.11 31.11
CA THR A 285 -10.91 14.04 32.19
C THR A 285 -9.42 13.98 32.48
N ARG A 286 -8.93 14.86 33.35
CA ARG A 286 -7.55 14.87 33.81
C ARG A 286 -7.12 13.48 34.33
N GLY A 287 -5.98 13.00 33.82
CA GLY A 287 -5.40 11.71 34.18
C GLY A 287 -5.72 10.58 33.21
N ASP A 288 -6.71 10.76 32.32
CA ASP A 288 -7.00 9.76 31.30
C ASP A 288 -5.88 9.71 30.25
N VAL A 289 -5.54 8.49 29.83
CA VAL A 289 -4.61 8.19 28.75
C VAL A 289 -5.41 7.75 27.53
N LEU A 290 -5.08 8.32 26.38
CA LEU A 290 -5.70 8.04 25.09
C LEU A 290 -4.78 7.14 24.27
N LEU A 291 -5.32 6.04 23.77
CA LEU A 291 -4.62 5.10 22.89
C LEU A 291 -5.38 5.03 21.56
N PHE A 292 -4.82 5.62 20.51
CA PHE A 292 -5.36 5.47 19.15
C PHE A 292 -4.44 4.60 18.32
N ASN A 293 -5.01 3.58 17.71
CA ASN A 293 -4.33 2.78 16.71
C ASN A 293 -4.30 3.53 15.37
N PRO A 294 -3.33 3.23 14.49
CA PRO A 294 -3.39 3.62 13.09
C PRO A 294 -4.75 3.37 12.45
N GLY A 295 -5.35 4.45 11.96
CA GLY A 295 -6.64 4.50 11.30
C GLY A 295 -7.85 4.65 12.23
N ASP A 296 -7.68 4.66 13.56
CA ASP A 296 -8.79 4.88 14.49
C ASP A 296 -9.42 6.26 14.24
N ASN A 297 -10.68 6.23 13.82
CA ASN A 297 -11.46 7.43 13.55
C ASN A 297 -11.99 7.98 14.87
N HIS A 298 -11.73 9.25 15.14
CA HIS A 298 -12.09 9.88 16.40
C HIS A 298 -12.40 11.37 16.28
N ALA A 299 -13.23 11.87 17.18
CA ALA A 299 -13.60 13.28 17.31
C ALA A 299 -13.59 13.67 18.79
N CYS A 300 -13.20 14.90 19.11
CA CYS A 300 -13.18 15.40 20.48
C CYS A 300 -13.94 16.72 20.56
N ALA A 301 -15.03 16.73 21.32
CA ALA A 301 -15.91 17.88 21.51
C ALA A 301 -15.84 18.41 22.95
N GLN A 302 -16.22 19.67 23.13
CA GLN A 302 -16.36 20.26 24.47
C GLN A 302 -17.53 19.62 25.24
N SER A 303 -17.36 19.40 26.54
CA SER A 303 -18.47 19.05 27.45
C SER A 303 -19.03 20.28 28.19
N ASP A 304 -18.17 21.22 28.61
CA ASP A 304 -18.51 22.28 29.58
C ASP A 304 -18.06 23.70 29.18
N GLY A 305 -17.53 23.89 27.97
CA GLY A 305 -16.96 25.17 27.51
C GLY A 305 -15.58 25.50 28.12
N GLY A 306 -14.99 24.58 28.88
CA GLY A 306 -13.63 24.67 29.43
C GLY A 306 -12.55 24.49 28.37
N THR A 307 -11.29 24.74 28.75
CA THR A 307 -10.11 24.52 27.88
C THR A 307 -9.57 23.10 28.01
N LEU A 308 -8.87 22.62 26.98
CA LEU A 308 -8.17 21.35 26.97
C LEU A 308 -6.66 21.58 27.05
N ASP A 309 -6.04 20.91 28.02
CA ASP A 309 -4.59 20.72 28.06
C ASP A 309 -4.26 19.25 27.81
N TYR A 310 -3.51 19.00 26.74
CA TYR A 310 -3.22 17.66 26.24
C TYR A 310 -1.73 17.51 25.94
N ARG A 311 -1.21 16.31 26.20
CA ARG A 311 0.13 15.89 25.79
C ARG A 311 0.02 14.57 25.06
N GLY A 312 0.89 14.34 24.08
CA GLY A 312 0.92 13.03 23.45
C GLY A 312 2.10 12.84 22.53
N PHE A 313 2.25 11.59 22.12
CA PHE A 313 3.24 11.15 21.15
C PHE A 313 2.56 10.58 19.91
N ASN A 314 3.11 10.91 18.75
CA ASN A 314 2.85 10.17 17.52
C ASN A 314 3.99 9.19 17.27
N ILE A 315 3.65 7.91 17.10
CA ILE A 315 4.61 6.84 16.86
C ILE A 315 4.21 6.14 15.56
N THR A 316 5.08 6.18 14.56
CA THR A 316 4.82 5.51 13.28
C THR A 316 4.77 4.00 13.46
N LYS A 317 4.15 3.28 12.50
CA LYS A 317 4.09 1.82 12.54
C LYS A 317 5.48 1.18 12.59
N GLU A 318 6.43 1.72 11.83
CA GLU A 318 7.81 1.24 11.81
C GLU A 318 8.48 1.38 13.18
N VAL A 319 8.36 2.57 13.80
CA VAL A 319 8.95 2.81 15.12
C VAL A 319 8.28 1.92 16.18
N MET A 320 6.96 1.75 16.12
CA MET A 320 6.24 0.85 17.04
C MET A 320 6.64 -0.62 16.85
N LEU A 321 6.90 -1.06 15.61
CA LEU A 321 7.42 -2.41 15.34
C LEU A 321 8.78 -2.63 16.00
N ASP A 322 9.69 -1.67 15.83
CA ASP A 322 11.04 -1.74 16.41
C ASP A 322 10.95 -1.76 17.96
N LEU A 323 10.10 -0.90 18.55
CA LEU A 323 9.88 -0.86 20.00
C LEU A 323 9.23 -2.16 20.53
N ALA A 324 8.26 -2.71 19.80
CA ALA A 324 7.61 -3.96 20.16
C ALA A 324 8.58 -5.15 20.12
N GLU A 325 9.46 -5.21 19.12
CA GLU A 325 10.52 -6.21 19.03
C GLU A 325 11.48 -6.10 20.20
N GLU A 326 11.91 -4.88 20.56
CA GLU A 326 12.82 -4.64 21.69
C GLU A 326 12.23 -5.10 23.03
N VAL A 327 10.96 -4.76 23.30
CA VAL A 327 10.36 -5.04 24.62
C VAL A 327 9.74 -6.42 24.75
N THR A 328 9.32 -7.05 23.65
CA THR A 328 8.65 -8.37 23.67
C THR A 328 9.46 -9.51 23.05
N GLY A 329 10.51 -9.20 22.30
CA GLY A 329 11.25 -10.15 21.48
C GLY A 329 10.50 -10.61 20.21
N ARG A 330 9.36 -9.99 19.87
CA ARG A 330 8.56 -10.32 18.69
C ARG A 330 8.28 -9.07 17.86
N ARG A 331 8.56 -9.15 16.56
CA ARG A 331 8.34 -8.05 15.62
C ARG A 331 6.92 -8.08 15.06
N GLU A 332 5.95 -7.75 15.90
CA GLU A 332 4.52 -7.70 15.56
C GLU A 332 3.92 -6.35 15.99
N LEU A 333 2.96 -5.83 15.21
CA LEU A 333 2.26 -4.60 15.59
C LEU A 333 1.30 -4.88 16.76
N PRO A 334 1.44 -4.15 17.89
CA PRO A 334 0.45 -4.20 18.95
C PRO A 334 -0.79 -3.40 18.54
N GLY A 335 -1.97 -3.93 18.82
CA GLY A 335 -3.22 -3.19 18.80
C GLY A 335 -3.73 -2.96 20.23
N PHE A 336 -4.40 -1.84 20.44
CA PHE A 336 -5.06 -1.50 21.71
C PHE A 336 -6.58 -1.50 21.51
N SER A 337 -7.30 -2.38 22.20
CA SER A 337 -8.78 -2.43 22.15
C SER A 337 -9.42 -1.26 22.89
N GLN A 338 -8.84 -0.88 24.02
CA GLN A 338 -9.31 0.22 24.86
C GLN A 338 -8.71 1.54 24.36
N ASN A 339 -9.56 2.48 23.94
CA ASN A 339 -9.11 3.78 23.44
C ASN A 339 -8.89 4.83 24.55
N VAL A 340 -9.50 4.63 25.71
CA VAL A 340 -9.35 5.48 26.90
C VAL A 340 -9.08 4.56 28.09
N ILE A 341 -8.00 4.83 28.81
CA ILE A 341 -7.63 4.11 30.03
C ILE A 341 -7.30 5.11 31.14
N PHE A 342 -7.46 4.69 32.39
CA PHE A 342 -6.97 5.43 33.56
C PHE A 342 -5.94 4.55 34.26
N ASP A 343 -4.66 4.90 34.07
CA ASP A 343 -3.53 4.16 34.63
C ASP A 343 -2.45 5.14 35.11
N GLU A 344 -2.28 5.21 36.43
CA GLU A 344 -1.30 6.08 37.07
C GLU A 344 0.14 5.66 36.75
N GLU A 345 0.40 4.37 36.59
CA GLU A 345 1.72 3.83 36.27
C GLU A 345 2.13 4.21 34.85
N VAL A 346 1.22 4.08 33.88
CA VAL A 346 1.43 4.58 32.51
C VAL A 346 1.74 6.07 32.52
N THR A 347 0.97 6.85 33.29
CA THR A 347 1.16 8.31 33.40
C THR A 347 2.52 8.67 34.03
N CYS A 348 3.02 7.87 34.97
CA CYS A 348 4.33 8.04 35.61
C CYS A 348 5.50 7.94 34.62
N TYR A 349 5.40 7.14 33.56
CA TYR A 349 6.42 7.10 32.49
C TYR A 349 6.16 8.12 31.39
N LEU A 350 4.89 8.28 31.01
CA LEU A 350 4.48 9.11 29.87
C LEU A 350 4.78 10.59 30.08
N ARG A 351 4.53 11.12 31.28
CA ARG A 351 4.72 12.55 31.59
C ARG A 351 6.21 12.96 31.63
N PRO A 352 7.10 12.30 32.40
CA PRO A 352 8.52 12.64 32.40
C PRO A 352 9.16 12.49 31.01
N LEU A 353 8.81 11.43 30.27
CA LEU A 353 9.25 11.24 28.90
C LEU A 353 8.89 12.44 28.03
N HIS A 354 7.63 12.89 28.11
CA HIS A 354 7.15 14.03 27.34
C HIS A 354 7.91 15.30 27.70
N GLU A 355 8.12 15.58 28.99
CA GLU A 355 8.87 16.75 29.41
C GLU A 355 10.33 16.73 28.94
N LEU A 356 10.99 15.56 28.94
CA LEU A 356 12.35 15.40 28.45
C LEU A 356 12.44 15.69 26.94
N VAL A 357 11.53 15.12 26.15
CA VAL A 357 11.46 15.34 24.71
C VAL A 357 11.15 16.81 24.39
N MET A 358 10.19 17.42 25.08
CA MET A 358 9.83 18.83 24.85
C MET A 358 10.96 19.81 25.20
N LYS A 359 11.83 19.46 26.15
CA LYS A 359 13.03 20.23 26.49
C LYS A 359 14.18 20.00 25.50
N GLY A 360 14.08 19.04 24.59
CA GLY A 360 15.17 18.63 23.72
C GLY A 360 16.34 18.02 24.50
N SER A 361 16.04 17.24 25.55
CA SER A 361 17.07 16.58 26.36
C SER A 361 17.82 15.52 25.54
N ASN A 362 19.14 15.45 25.74
CA ASN A 362 20.01 14.40 25.19
C ASN A 362 20.34 13.33 26.25
N GLU A 363 19.59 13.29 27.35
CA GLU A 363 19.76 12.29 28.39
C GLU A 363 19.18 10.95 27.95
N PHE A 364 19.92 9.86 28.15
CA PHE A 364 19.48 8.49 27.81
C PHE A 364 18.19 8.08 28.54
N GLY A 365 17.85 8.75 29.65
CA GLY A 365 16.64 8.48 30.42
C GLY A 365 15.35 8.61 29.59
N LYS A 366 15.32 9.37 28.50
CA LYS A 366 14.14 9.42 27.60
C LYS A 366 13.93 8.10 26.85
N GLU A 367 15.00 7.43 26.44
CA GLU A 367 14.90 6.13 25.78
C GLU A 367 14.40 5.06 26.75
N GLU A 368 14.97 5.03 27.96
CA GLU A 368 14.52 4.12 29.03
C GLU A 368 13.04 4.31 29.35
N ASN A 369 12.58 5.56 29.51
CA ASN A 369 11.17 5.84 29.79
C ASN A 369 10.25 5.43 28.63
N LEU A 370 10.69 5.58 27.37
CA LEU A 370 9.92 5.13 26.22
C LEU A 370 9.78 3.60 26.22
N LEU A 371 10.88 2.88 26.44
CA LEU A 371 10.84 1.41 26.48
C LEU A 371 9.96 0.89 27.62
N PHE A 372 10.06 1.46 28.83
CA PHE A 372 9.19 1.08 29.95
C PHE A 372 7.72 1.39 29.66
N LEU A 373 7.41 2.56 29.10
CA LEU A 373 6.05 2.93 28.70
C LEU A 373 5.46 1.94 27.70
N ILE A 374 6.19 1.61 26.64
CA ILE A 374 5.70 0.72 25.58
C ILE A 374 5.58 -0.71 26.09
N SER A 375 6.56 -1.19 26.87
CA SER A 375 6.49 -2.50 27.53
C SER A 375 5.23 -2.61 28.40
N LEU A 376 4.95 -1.60 29.23
CA LEU A 376 3.79 -1.58 30.11
C LEU A 376 2.47 -1.59 29.30
N LEU A 377 2.38 -0.73 28.28
CA LEU A 377 1.19 -0.64 27.43
C LEU A 377 0.91 -1.94 26.68
N ILE A 378 1.93 -2.57 26.09
CA ILE A 378 1.77 -3.84 25.39
C ILE A 378 1.38 -4.95 26.37
N GLN A 379 2.02 -5.02 27.54
CA GLN A 379 1.74 -6.06 28.53
C GLN A 379 0.33 -5.97 29.10
N GLN A 380 -0.17 -4.76 29.39
CA GLN A 380 -1.47 -4.59 30.05
C GLN A 380 -2.64 -4.43 29.06
N TYR A 381 -2.40 -3.81 27.91
CA TYR A 381 -3.46 -3.39 26.98
C TYR A 381 -3.26 -3.88 25.54
N GLY A 382 -2.13 -4.51 25.25
CA GLY A 382 -1.77 -4.98 23.92
C GLY A 382 -2.46 -6.30 23.53
N GLN A 383 -2.80 -6.40 22.26
CA GLN A 383 -3.24 -7.62 21.58
C GLN A 383 -2.77 -7.58 20.11
N PRO A 384 -2.85 -8.67 19.33
CA PRO A 384 -2.54 -8.61 17.91
C PRO A 384 -3.36 -7.53 17.18
N PHE A 385 -2.71 -6.71 16.35
CA PHE A 385 -3.34 -5.57 15.68
C PHE A 385 -4.60 -5.91 14.89
N GLU A 386 -4.61 -7.08 14.24
CA GLU A 386 -5.73 -7.57 13.44
C GLU A 386 -7.01 -7.76 14.26
N ASN A 387 -6.88 -8.12 15.54
CA ASN A 387 -8.00 -8.30 16.46
C ASN A 387 -8.65 -6.97 16.89
N CYS A 388 -8.05 -5.82 16.57
CA CYS A 388 -8.60 -4.50 16.86
C CYS A 388 -9.53 -3.97 15.76
N ILE A 389 -9.63 -4.64 14.61
CA ILE A 389 -10.51 -4.25 13.51
C ILE A 389 -11.93 -4.75 13.83
N PRO A 390 -12.95 -3.87 13.89
CA PRO A 390 -14.31 -4.31 14.16
C PRO A 390 -14.80 -5.27 13.05
N GLU A 391 -15.45 -6.38 13.43
CA GLU A 391 -16.12 -7.29 12.49
C GLU A 391 -17.36 -6.62 11.86
N CYS A 392 -17.17 -5.66 10.94
CA CYS A 392 -18.27 -4.95 10.28
C CYS A 392 -18.94 -5.78 9.16
N ARG A 393 -19.08 -7.10 9.34
CA ARG A 393 -19.50 -8.01 8.26
C ARG A 393 -20.89 -7.66 7.73
N GLU A 394 -21.85 -7.42 8.62
CA GLU A 394 -23.22 -7.08 8.23
C GLU A 394 -23.32 -5.72 7.54
N GLU A 395 -22.55 -4.74 8.01
CA GLU A 395 -22.50 -3.38 7.45
C GLU A 395 -21.87 -3.38 6.06
N ILE A 396 -20.83 -4.19 5.85
CA ILE A 396 -20.22 -4.39 4.53
C ILE A 396 -21.19 -5.10 3.58
N GLU A 397 -21.95 -6.10 4.02
CA GLU A 397 -22.97 -6.73 3.18
C GLU A 397 -24.12 -5.76 2.83
N LYS A 398 -24.53 -4.88 3.76
CA LYS A 398 -25.50 -3.79 3.47
C LYS A 398 -24.96 -2.83 2.41
N ALA A 399 -23.68 -2.43 2.51
CA ALA A 399 -23.03 -1.60 1.50
C ALA A 399 -23.01 -2.28 0.13
N CYS A 400 -22.71 -3.59 0.07
CA CYS A 400 -22.71 -4.36 -1.18
C CYS A 400 -24.10 -4.42 -1.80
N ALA A 401 -25.13 -4.77 -1.02
CA ALA A 401 -26.52 -4.85 -1.49
C ALA A 401 -27.01 -3.51 -2.06
N PHE A 402 -26.68 -2.39 -1.40
CA PHE A 402 -27.00 -1.06 -1.89
C PHE A 402 -26.35 -0.77 -3.25
N MET A 403 -25.05 -1.06 -3.39
CA MET A 403 -24.34 -0.85 -4.66
C MET A 403 -24.86 -1.75 -5.79
N GLU A 404 -25.23 -3.00 -5.50
CA GLU A 404 -25.82 -3.91 -6.48
C GLU A 404 -27.21 -3.50 -6.94
N GLN A 405 -28.01 -2.92 -6.05
CA GLN A 405 -29.36 -2.45 -6.39
C GLN A 405 -29.32 -1.16 -7.23
N HIS A 406 -28.40 -0.26 -6.93
CA HIS A 406 -28.33 1.09 -7.52
C HIS A 406 -27.20 1.28 -8.54
N TYR A 407 -26.61 0.18 -9.04
CA TYR A 407 -25.37 0.25 -9.85
C TYR A 407 -25.44 1.18 -11.06
N ALA A 408 -26.59 1.27 -11.73
CA ALA A 408 -26.79 2.10 -12.93
C ALA A 408 -26.91 3.61 -12.61
N GLU A 409 -27.12 3.96 -11.34
CA GLU A 409 -27.32 5.33 -10.89
C GLU A 409 -25.99 5.98 -10.49
N ARG A 410 -26.00 7.31 -10.33
CA ARG A 410 -24.87 8.04 -9.75
C ARG A 410 -24.87 7.90 -8.23
N ILE A 411 -23.95 7.07 -7.71
CA ILE A 411 -23.78 6.82 -6.28
C ILE A 411 -22.70 7.72 -5.69
N TYR A 412 -22.98 8.30 -4.52
CA TYR A 412 -22.02 9.04 -3.70
C TYR A 412 -21.65 8.24 -2.45
N LEU A 413 -20.39 8.36 -2.00
CA LEU A 413 -19.87 7.63 -0.83
C LEU A 413 -20.72 7.85 0.44
N ASP A 414 -21.27 9.05 0.64
CA ASP A 414 -22.16 9.37 1.76
C ASP A 414 -23.44 8.52 1.79
N GLN A 415 -23.94 8.06 0.63
CA GLN A 415 -25.12 7.21 0.56
C GLN A 415 -24.78 5.78 1.03
N ILE A 416 -23.61 5.27 0.63
CA ILE A 416 -23.12 3.96 1.06
C ILE A 416 -22.89 3.95 2.57
N CYS A 417 -22.28 5.02 3.09
CA CYS A 417 -22.07 5.22 4.53
C CYS A 417 -23.38 5.21 5.32
N ARG A 418 -24.40 5.95 4.85
CA ARG A 418 -25.72 6.00 5.50
C ARG A 418 -26.43 4.65 5.50
N CYS A 419 -26.31 3.87 4.42
CA CYS A 419 -26.91 2.54 4.34
C CYS A 419 -26.21 1.54 5.27
N ALA A 420 -24.87 1.59 5.31
CA ALA A 420 -24.06 0.70 6.14
C ALA A 420 -24.06 1.07 7.62
N GLY A 421 -24.42 2.32 7.97
CA GLY A 421 -24.27 2.84 9.34
C GLY A 421 -22.81 3.08 9.73
N LEU A 422 -21.93 3.27 8.74
CA LEU A 422 -20.48 3.44 8.94
C LEU A 422 -20.03 4.84 8.56
N SER A 423 -19.00 5.32 9.24
CA SER A 423 -18.26 6.51 8.78
C SER A 423 -17.51 6.21 7.47
N LYS A 424 -17.14 7.24 6.70
CA LYS A 424 -16.40 7.07 5.43
C LYS A 424 -15.13 6.25 5.58
N SER A 425 -14.31 6.57 6.59
CA SER A 425 -13.04 5.89 6.84
C SER A 425 -13.24 4.44 7.30
N THR A 426 -14.17 4.21 8.23
CA THR A 426 -14.53 2.86 8.69
C THR A 426 -15.03 2.02 7.52
N LEU A 427 -15.92 2.56 6.68
CA LEU A 427 -16.41 1.89 5.49
C LEU A 427 -15.26 1.55 4.53
N LEU A 428 -14.40 2.50 4.16
CA LEU A 428 -13.29 2.24 3.24
C LEU A 428 -12.35 1.15 3.77
N ARG A 429 -11.98 1.21 5.05
CA ARG A 429 -11.09 0.23 5.69
C ARG A 429 -11.74 -1.14 5.82
N ALA A 430 -12.91 -1.21 6.45
CA ALA A 430 -13.61 -2.47 6.68
C ALA A 430 -14.04 -3.14 5.37
N PHE A 431 -14.47 -2.36 4.38
CA PHE A 431 -14.82 -2.88 3.05
C PHE A 431 -13.59 -3.44 2.35
N THR A 432 -12.46 -2.72 2.34
CA THR A 432 -11.23 -3.20 1.70
C THR A 432 -10.67 -4.43 2.41
N CYS A 433 -10.70 -4.45 3.75
CA CYS A 433 -10.29 -5.61 4.53
C CYS A 433 -11.20 -6.83 4.29
N SER A 434 -12.50 -6.62 4.15
CA SER A 434 -13.49 -7.71 3.99
C SER A 434 -13.61 -8.22 2.55
N LYS A 435 -13.57 -7.33 1.55
CA LYS A 435 -13.83 -7.64 0.13
C LYS A 435 -12.56 -7.61 -0.73
N GLY A 436 -11.42 -7.21 -0.18
CA GLY A 436 -10.13 -7.12 -0.88
C GLY A 436 -10.01 -5.94 -1.86
N VAL A 437 -11.07 -5.14 -2.04
CA VAL A 437 -11.13 -4.03 -2.99
C VAL A 437 -11.84 -2.82 -2.38
N THR A 438 -11.61 -1.64 -2.95
CA THR A 438 -12.34 -0.43 -2.51
C THR A 438 -13.82 -0.49 -2.91
N PRO A 439 -14.73 0.22 -2.21
CA PRO A 439 -16.13 0.32 -2.61
C PRO A 439 -16.34 0.84 -4.04
N TYR A 440 -15.48 1.77 -4.49
CA TYR A 440 -15.56 2.31 -5.86
C TYR A 440 -15.23 1.23 -6.89
N SER A 441 -14.13 0.51 -6.70
CA SER A 441 -13.74 -0.60 -7.58
C SER A 441 -14.77 -1.73 -7.57
N TYR A 442 -15.38 -2.01 -6.42
CA TYR A 442 -16.49 -2.98 -6.32
C TYR A 442 -17.69 -2.57 -7.18
N LEU A 443 -18.09 -1.29 -7.13
CA LEU A 443 -19.17 -0.76 -7.95
C LEU A 443 -18.85 -0.84 -9.44
N GLU A 444 -17.64 -0.46 -9.86
CA GLU A 444 -17.21 -0.57 -11.26
C GLU A 444 -17.24 -2.01 -11.77
N ASN A 445 -16.83 -2.98 -10.95
CA ASN A 445 -16.89 -4.40 -11.29
C ASN A 445 -18.33 -4.89 -11.52
N ILE A 446 -19.29 -4.46 -10.68
CA ILE A 446 -20.71 -4.76 -10.91
C ILE A 446 -21.16 -4.24 -12.28
N ARG A 447 -20.80 -2.98 -12.60
CA ARG A 447 -21.20 -2.32 -13.85
C ARG A 447 -20.63 -3.02 -15.07
N ILE A 448 -19.35 -3.42 -15.05
CA ILE A 448 -18.73 -4.18 -16.14
C ILE A 448 -19.41 -5.53 -16.32
N GLY A 449 -19.69 -6.25 -15.22
CA GLY A 449 -20.39 -7.53 -15.28
C GLY A 449 -21.76 -7.43 -15.97
N LYS A 450 -22.46 -6.31 -15.79
CA LYS A 450 -23.73 -6.01 -16.48
C LYS A 450 -23.50 -5.59 -17.94
N ALA A 451 -22.49 -4.76 -18.21
CA ALA A 451 -22.18 -4.27 -19.55
C ALA A 451 -21.75 -5.43 -20.47
N LYS A 452 -21.00 -6.40 -19.95
CA LYS A 452 -20.61 -7.62 -20.66
C LYS A 452 -21.82 -8.35 -21.25
N LYS A 453 -22.88 -8.52 -20.45
CA LYS A 453 -24.12 -9.18 -20.89
C LYS A 453 -24.84 -8.40 -21.98
N LEU A 454 -24.82 -7.07 -21.92
CA LEU A 454 -25.40 -6.21 -22.96
C LEU A 454 -24.61 -6.32 -24.27
N LEU A 455 -23.28 -6.34 -24.19
CA LEU A 455 -22.42 -6.51 -25.38
C LEU A 455 -22.59 -7.89 -26.01
N GLU A 456 -22.74 -8.95 -25.22
CA GLU A 456 -23.06 -10.30 -25.71
C GLU A 456 -24.39 -10.35 -26.47
N GLN A 457 -25.33 -9.46 -26.14
CA GLN A 457 -26.61 -9.29 -26.83
C GLN A 457 -26.53 -8.34 -28.03
N GLY A 458 -25.33 -7.92 -28.42
CA GLY A 458 -25.10 -7.07 -29.58
C GLY A 458 -25.30 -5.57 -29.34
N VAL A 459 -25.55 -5.14 -28.09
CA VAL A 459 -25.72 -3.72 -27.74
C VAL A 459 -24.43 -2.93 -28.07
N PRO A 460 -24.52 -1.73 -28.66
CA PRO A 460 -23.33 -0.92 -28.91
C PRO A 460 -22.58 -0.52 -27.62
N PRO A 461 -21.24 -0.46 -27.63
CA PRO A 461 -20.44 -0.07 -26.46
C PRO A 461 -20.85 1.23 -25.76
N VAL A 462 -21.21 2.25 -26.54
CA VAL A 462 -21.69 3.54 -26.00
C VAL A 462 -22.96 3.37 -25.19
N GLU A 463 -23.88 2.55 -25.68
CA GLU A 463 -25.18 2.33 -25.06
C GLU A 463 -25.07 1.41 -23.84
N ALA A 464 -24.20 0.38 -23.91
CA ALA A 464 -23.87 -0.45 -22.76
C ALA A 464 -23.24 0.36 -21.61
N ALA A 465 -22.38 1.33 -21.92
CA ALA A 465 -21.79 2.23 -20.93
C ALA A 465 -22.86 3.08 -20.22
N LEU A 466 -23.78 3.66 -20.98
CA LEU A 466 -24.86 4.50 -20.45
C LEU A 466 -25.82 3.69 -19.57
N GLN A 467 -26.24 2.50 -20.03
CA GLN A 467 -27.18 1.65 -19.28
C GLN A 467 -26.60 1.09 -17.97
N THR A 468 -25.27 1.09 -17.83
CA THR A 468 -24.57 0.56 -16.65
C THR A 468 -23.98 1.64 -15.76
N GLY A 469 -24.25 2.92 -16.03
CA GLY A 469 -23.91 4.03 -15.13
C GLY A 469 -22.46 4.53 -15.24
N PHE A 470 -21.75 4.23 -16.34
CA PHE A 470 -20.47 4.89 -16.63
C PHE A 470 -20.70 6.35 -17.06
N SER A 471 -19.79 7.24 -16.63
CA SER A 471 -19.86 8.67 -16.93
C SER A 471 -19.65 8.99 -18.41
N ASP A 472 -18.79 8.21 -19.07
CA ASP A 472 -18.39 8.42 -20.44
C ASP A 472 -17.83 7.13 -21.06
N GLN A 473 -17.85 7.08 -22.39
CA GLN A 473 -17.40 5.92 -23.17
C GLN A 473 -15.90 5.64 -23.00
N SER A 474 -15.07 6.66 -22.81
CA SER A 474 -13.62 6.50 -22.69
C SER A 474 -13.26 5.81 -21.38
N HIS A 475 -13.86 6.25 -20.28
CA HIS A 475 -13.73 5.61 -18.97
C HIS A 475 -14.23 4.16 -19.02
N PHE A 476 -15.40 3.92 -19.60
CA PHE A 476 -15.92 2.58 -19.82
C PHE A 476 -14.98 1.70 -20.65
N SER A 477 -14.48 2.19 -21.78
CA SER A 477 -13.66 1.40 -22.71
C SER A 477 -12.30 1.07 -22.10
N ASN A 478 -11.69 2.02 -21.40
CA ASN A 478 -10.42 1.81 -20.68
C ASN A 478 -10.60 0.79 -19.54
N TYR A 479 -11.66 0.94 -18.74
CA TYR A 479 -11.92 0.04 -17.64
C TYR A 479 -12.30 -1.37 -18.11
N PHE A 480 -13.16 -1.47 -19.12
CA PHE A 480 -13.57 -2.75 -19.72
C PHE A 480 -12.38 -3.47 -20.35
N ASN A 481 -11.51 -2.77 -21.09
CA ASN A 481 -10.31 -3.37 -21.66
C ASN A 481 -9.33 -3.82 -20.56
N ARG A 482 -9.16 -3.03 -19.49
CA ARG A 482 -8.34 -3.44 -18.34
C ARG A 482 -8.92 -4.66 -17.61
N PHE A 483 -10.24 -4.76 -17.49
CA PHE A 483 -10.92 -5.81 -16.74
C PHE A 483 -11.13 -7.11 -17.55
N ILE A 484 -11.40 -7.01 -18.85
CA ILE A 484 -11.72 -8.13 -19.75
C ILE A 484 -10.54 -8.50 -20.66
N GLY A 485 -9.57 -7.61 -20.86
CA GLY A 485 -8.45 -7.79 -21.79
C GLY A 485 -8.79 -7.52 -23.25
N LEU A 486 -10.02 -7.09 -23.54
CA LEU A 486 -10.54 -6.84 -24.89
C LEU A 486 -11.24 -5.50 -24.96
N ALA A 487 -11.11 -4.80 -26.09
CA ALA A 487 -11.92 -3.62 -26.35
C ALA A 487 -13.42 -4.00 -26.44
N PRO A 488 -14.35 -3.21 -25.86
CA PRO A 488 -15.78 -3.54 -25.84
C PRO A 488 -16.41 -3.86 -27.21
N GLY A 489 -15.96 -3.18 -28.26
CA GLY A 489 -16.43 -3.41 -29.64
C GLY A 489 -16.02 -4.78 -30.16
N ILE A 490 -14.72 -5.12 -30.02
CA ILE A 490 -14.18 -6.44 -30.37
C ILE A 490 -14.90 -7.52 -29.56
N TYR A 491 -15.10 -7.28 -28.25
CA TYR A 491 -15.82 -8.19 -27.38
C TYR A 491 -17.25 -8.46 -27.89
N ARG A 492 -18.01 -7.44 -28.26
CA ARG A 492 -19.35 -7.58 -28.86
C ARG A 492 -19.32 -8.35 -30.18
N ASP A 493 -18.38 -8.03 -31.06
CA ASP A 493 -18.34 -8.56 -32.43
C ASP A 493 -18.05 -10.08 -32.44
N ILE A 494 -17.25 -10.57 -31.48
CA ILE A 494 -17.05 -12.01 -31.24
C ILE A 494 -18.39 -12.76 -31.04
N PHE A 495 -19.38 -12.12 -30.40
CA PHE A 495 -20.69 -12.72 -30.13
C PHE A 495 -21.72 -12.43 -31.23
N LYS A 496 -21.59 -11.33 -31.98
CA LYS A 496 -22.41 -11.06 -33.17
C LYS A 496 -22.19 -12.06 -34.31
N ASP A 497 -20.94 -12.41 -34.58
CA ASP A 497 -20.57 -13.33 -35.68
C ASP A 497 -21.04 -14.79 -35.45
N THR A 498 -21.65 -15.07 -34.29
CA THR A 498 -22.20 -16.39 -33.97
C THR A 498 -23.65 -16.56 -34.46
N GLU A 499 -24.37 -15.47 -34.79
CA GLU A 499 -25.76 -15.53 -35.30
C GLU A 499 -25.85 -15.53 -36.84
N GLU A 500 -24.78 -15.22 -37.58
CA GLU A 500 -24.77 -15.11 -39.05
C GLU A 500 -24.12 -16.30 -39.80
N MET A 501 -24.08 -17.52 -39.23
CA MET A 501 -23.75 -18.71 -40.04
C MET A 501 -25.02 -19.22 -40.76
N PRO A 502 -25.06 -19.26 -42.11
CA PRO A 502 -26.18 -19.87 -42.81
C PRO A 502 -26.25 -21.35 -42.46
N HIS A 503 -27.46 -21.84 -42.16
CA HIS A 503 -27.75 -23.27 -42.18
C HIS A 503 -27.50 -23.81 -43.59
N GLU A 504 -26.31 -24.36 -43.84
CA GLU A 504 -26.13 -25.37 -44.88
C GLU A 504 -26.49 -26.73 -44.30
N GLY A 505 -27.59 -27.28 -44.81
CA GLY A 505 -28.14 -28.59 -44.46
C GLY A 505 -29.63 -28.66 -44.73
#